data_AF-A0A8T4PA36-F1
#
_entry.id   AF-A0A8T4PA36-F1
#
_cell.length_a   1.000
_cell.length_b   1.000
_cell.length_c   1.000
_cell.angle_alpha   90.00
_cell.angle_beta   90.00
_cell.angle_gamma   90.00
#
_symmetry.space_group_name_H-M   'P 1'
#
loop_
_entity.id
_entity.type
_entity.pdbx_description
1 polymer ?
#
loop_
_entity_poly.entity_id
_entity_poly.type
_entity_poly.pdbx_seq_one_letter_code
_entity_poly.pdbx_strand_id
1 'polypeptide(L)'
;MDLETLPNIKFWVRSREKKDPFFIQGWKKNKFYPDFIVVTKKNNIVALEWKGEDRISNEDTQYKEEIGKIWESLNKNLHFFLVHNGNVGEVLTKLKEL
;
A
#
# COMPACT_ATOMS: atom_id res chain seq x y z
N MET A 1 -10.24 8.16 2.25
CA MET A 1 -9.10 8.41 1.35
C MET A 1 -9.67 8.56 -0.05
N ASP A 2 -9.50 9.72 -0.67
CA ASP A 2 -10.16 10.04 -1.95
C ASP A 2 -9.16 9.97 -3.10
N LEU A 3 -8.87 8.73 -3.55
CA LEU A 3 -7.91 8.48 -4.63
C LEU A 3 -8.44 8.94 -5.99
N GLU A 4 -9.76 9.02 -6.17
CA GLU A 4 -10.38 9.35 -7.46
C GLU A 4 -10.15 10.81 -7.86
N THR A 5 -9.93 11.69 -6.89
CA THR A 5 -9.61 13.11 -7.14
C THR A 5 -8.19 13.35 -7.62
N LEU A 6 -7.30 12.36 -7.58
CA LEU A 6 -5.90 12.52 -7.99
C LEU A 6 -5.75 12.33 -9.51
N PRO A 7 -5.48 13.40 -10.29
CA PRO A 7 -5.49 13.32 -11.76
C PRO A 7 -4.32 12.48 -12.32
N ASN A 8 -3.30 12.20 -11.52
CA ASN A 8 -2.17 11.35 -11.88
C ASN A 8 -2.46 9.85 -11.68
N ILE A 9 -3.54 9.47 -10.98
CA ILE A 9 -3.96 8.07 -10.84
C ILE A 9 -4.60 7.60 -12.15
N LYS A 10 -4.21 6.40 -12.61
CA LYS A 10 -4.80 5.72 -13.77
C LYS A 10 -5.98 4.88 -13.34
N PHE A 11 -5.79 4.06 -12.31
CA PHE A 11 -6.84 3.29 -11.64
C PHE A 11 -6.35 2.82 -10.28
N TRP A 12 -7.26 2.34 -9.46
CA TRP A 12 -6.96 1.62 -8.23
C TRP A 12 -7.86 0.40 -8.11
N VAL A 13 -7.41 -0.60 -7.37
CA VAL A 13 -8.19 -1.79 -7.02
C VAL A 13 -8.09 -2.02 -5.53
N ARG A 14 -9.19 -2.42 -4.91
CA ARG A 14 -9.18 -2.94 -3.54
C ARG A 14 -8.69 -4.38 -3.57
N SER A 15 -7.59 -4.70 -2.90
CA SER A 15 -7.12 -6.09 -2.82
C SER A 15 -8.01 -6.86 -1.86
N ARG A 16 -8.63 -7.93 -2.37
CA ARG A 16 -9.52 -8.77 -1.58
C ARG A 16 -8.96 -10.17 -1.62
N GLU A 17 -8.52 -10.69 -0.47
CA GLU A 17 -7.77 -11.96 -0.36
C GLU A 17 -8.36 -13.14 -1.15
N LYS A 18 -9.67 -13.17 -1.35
CA LYS A 18 -10.41 -14.28 -1.98
C LYS A 18 -11.08 -13.95 -3.31
N LYS A 19 -11.00 -12.70 -3.79
CA LYS A 19 -11.63 -12.27 -5.06
C LYS A 19 -10.62 -11.77 -6.07
N ASP A 20 -9.72 -10.88 -5.66
CA ASP A 20 -8.76 -10.23 -6.55
C ASP A 20 -7.42 -10.17 -5.81
N PRO A 21 -6.74 -11.33 -5.64
CA PRO A 21 -5.66 -11.43 -4.68
C PRO A 21 -4.35 -10.89 -5.28
N PHE A 22 -4.12 -9.59 -5.11
CA PHE A 22 -2.76 -9.09 -5.08
C PHE A 22 -2.20 -9.30 -3.66
N PHE A 23 -1.02 -9.89 -3.57
CA PHE A 23 -0.31 -10.04 -2.31
C PHE A 23 1.18 -9.90 -2.49
N ILE A 24 1.84 -9.49 -1.42
CA ILE A 24 3.29 -9.50 -1.28
C ILE A 24 3.61 -10.69 -0.36
N GLN A 25 4.56 -11.53 -0.77
CA GLN A 25 4.96 -12.69 0.02
C GLN A 25 6.47 -12.70 0.20
N GLY A 26 6.90 -12.63 1.46
CA GLY A 26 8.29 -12.78 1.85
C GLY A 26 8.52 -14.17 2.47
N TRP A 27 9.39 -14.22 3.48
CA TRP A 27 9.76 -15.48 4.15
C TRP A 27 8.67 -16.03 5.09
N LYS A 28 7.73 -15.20 5.60
CA LYS A 28 6.63 -15.69 6.43
C LYS A 28 5.64 -16.50 5.59
N LYS A 29 5.09 -17.55 6.19
CA LYS A 29 4.12 -18.45 5.54
C LYS A 29 2.86 -17.73 5.07
N ASN A 30 2.42 -16.72 5.83
CA ASN A 30 1.22 -15.95 5.52
C ASN A 30 1.53 -14.85 4.50
N LYS A 31 0.65 -14.73 3.50
CA LYS A 31 0.71 -13.68 2.49
C LYS A 31 0.25 -12.35 3.08
N PHE A 32 0.90 -11.25 2.67
CA PHE A 32 0.47 -9.91 3.01
C PHE A 32 -0.41 -9.35 1.88
N TYR A 33 -1.66 -9.02 2.21
CA TYR A 33 -2.63 -8.47 1.27
C TYR A 33 -2.87 -6.99 1.61
N PRO A 34 -2.20 -6.05 0.93
CA PRO A 34 -2.42 -4.63 1.14
C PRO A 34 -3.85 -4.25 0.76
N ASP A 35 -4.52 -3.40 1.54
CA ASP A 35 -5.93 -3.01 1.28
C ASP A 35 -6.19 -2.50 -0.14
N PHE A 36 -5.29 -1.71 -0.73
CA PHE A 36 -5.42 -1.18 -2.08
C PHE A 36 -4.12 -1.26 -2.88
N ILE A 37 -4.28 -1.47 -4.19
CA ILE A 37 -3.23 -1.25 -5.17
C ILE A 37 -3.63 -0.09 -6.07
N VAL A 38 -2.76 0.91 -6.15
CA VAL A 38 -2.95 2.11 -6.96
C VAL A 38 -1.94 2.10 -8.10
N VAL A 39 -2.39 2.42 -9.30
CA VAL A 39 -1.52 2.55 -10.47
C VAL A 39 -1.59 3.97 -10.99
N THR A 40 -0.44 4.65 -11.08
CA THR A 40 -0.37 6.00 -11.64
C THR A 40 -0.22 5.98 -13.16
N LYS A 41 -0.50 7.10 -13.82
CA LYS A 41 -0.30 7.28 -15.27
C LYS A 41 1.17 7.17 -15.69
N LYS A 42 2.10 7.34 -14.76
CA LYS A 42 3.55 7.13 -14.96
C LYS A 42 4.00 5.69 -14.66
N ASN A 43 3.04 4.76 -14.51
CA ASN A 43 3.28 3.34 -14.21
C ASN A 43 3.99 3.10 -12.85
N ASN A 44 3.76 3.97 -11.86
CA ASN A 44 4.05 3.64 -10.47
C ASN A 44 2.95 2.68 -9.95
N ILE A 45 3.35 1.65 -9.20
CA ILE A 45 2.45 0.70 -8.54
C ILE A 45 2.62 0.91 -7.05
N VAL A 46 1.54 1.31 -6.38
CA VAL A 46 1.56 1.68 -4.97
C VAL A 46 0.67 0.73 -4.17
N ALA A 47 1.21 0.13 -3.11
CA ALA A 47 0.43 -0.67 -2.19
C ALA A 47 0.13 0.15 -0.94
N LEU A 48 -1.15 0.30 -0.66
CA LEU A 48 -1.67 1.05 0.48
C LEU A 48 -2.30 0.08 1.45
N GLU A 49 -1.84 0.12 2.70
CA GLU A 49 -2.35 -0.71 3.79
C GLU A 49 -2.92 0.19 4.89
N TRP A 50 -4.20 -0.01 5.23
CA TRP A 50 -4.88 0.76 6.27
C TRP A 50 -4.70 0.13 7.65
N LYS A 51 -4.22 0.93 8.60
CA LYS A 51 -4.08 0.54 10.00
C LYS A 51 -5.24 1.08 10.81
N GLY A 52 -6.12 0.20 11.27
CA GLY A 52 -7.17 0.53 12.25
C GLY A 52 -6.58 0.81 13.63
N GLU A 53 -7.20 1.73 14.37
CA GLU A 53 -6.74 2.21 15.69
C GLU A 53 -6.58 1.08 16.72
N ASP A 54 -7.38 0.02 16.63
CA ASP A 54 -7.38 -1.12 17.58
C ASP A 54 -6.43 -2.28 17.23
N ARG A 55 -5.68 -2.21 16.12
CA ARG A 55 -4.87 -3.35 15.60
C ARG A 55 -3.37 -3.12 15.67
N ILE A 56 -2.89 -2.59 16.79
CA ILE A 56 -1.45 -2.40 17.02
C ILE A 56 -0.88 -3.63 17.74
N SER A 57 -0.62 -4.70 17.01
CA SER A 57 0.43 -5.64 17.42
C SER A 57 1.74 -5.18 16.77
N ASN A 58 2.73 -4.83 17.58
CA ASN A 58 4.01 -4.29 17.10
C ASN A 58 4.68 -5.22 16.09
N GLU A 59 4.61 -6.54 16.28
CA GLU A 59 5.28 -7.52 15.40
C GLU A 59 4.67 -7.63 14.00
N ASP A 60 3.33 -7.57 13.86
CA ASP A 60 2.69 -7.59 12.53
C ASP A 60 2.96 -6.28 11.79
N THR A 61 2.90 -5.16 12.50
CA THR A 61 3.23 -3.84 11.92
C THR A 61 4.68 -3.80 11.44
N GLN A 62 5.63 -4.23 12.29
CA GLN A 62 7.05 -4.27 11.94
C GLN A 62 7.30 -5.12 10.69
N TYR A 63 6.69 -6.31 10.62
CA TYR A 63 6.85 -7.16 9.45
C TYR A 63 6.28 -6.52 8.17
N LYS A 64 5.10 -5.88 8.25
CA LYS A 64 4.50 -5.17 7.11
C LYS A 64 5.37 -4.02 6.62
N GLU A 65 6.01 -3.29 7.53
CA GLU A 65 6.98 -2.26 7.17
C GLU A 65 8.21 -2.84 6.49
N GLU A 66 8.78 -3.92 7.03
CA GLU A 66 9.95 -4.59 6.46
C GLU A 66 9.67 -5.13 5.05
N ILE A 67 8.59 -5.90 4.89
CA ILE A 67 8.24 -6.48 3.59
C ILE A 67 7.85 -5.40 2.58
N GLY A 68 7.22 -4.31 3.03
CA GLY A 68 6.93 -3.14 2.23
C GLY A 68 8.21 -2.50 1.67
N LYS A 69 9.20 -2.23 2.53
CA LYS A 69 10.51 -1.69 2.11
C LYS A 69 11.25 -2.62 1.15
N ILE A 70 11.21 -3.93 1.39
CA ILE A 70 11.80 -4.90 0.47
C ILE A 70 11.11 -4.78 -0.89
N TRP A 71 9.78 -4.74 -0.92
CA TRP A 71 9.02 -4.60 -2.16
C TRP A 71 9.34 -3.30 -2.92
N GLU A 72 9.44 -2.17 -2.23
CA GLU A 72 9.88 -0.89 -2.82
C GLU A 72 11.29 -1.00 -3.45
N SER A 73 12.19 -1.76 -2.83
CA SER A 73 13.56 -1.92 -3.33
C SER A 73 13.66 -2.77 -4.61
N LEU A 74 12.63 -3.55 -4.96
CA LEU A 74 12.63 -4.39 -6.16
C LEU A 74 12.57 -3.56 -7.46
N ASN A 75 11.98 -2.37 -7.42
CA ASN A 75 11.88 -1.48 -8.56
C ASN A 75 11.53 -0.05 -8.11
N LYS A 76 12.18 0.95 -8.70
CA LYS A 76 11.95 2.38 -8.42
C LYS A 76 10.49 2.85 -8.60
N ASN A 77 9.67 2.10 -9.31
CA ASN A 77 8.25 2.39 -9.55
C ASN A 77 7.32 1.73 -8.51
N LEU A 78 7.84 0.97 -7.54
CA LEU A 78 7.07 0.33 -6.49
C LEU A 78 7.15 1.16 -5.21
N HIS A 79 6.00 1.46 -4.61
CA HIS A 79 5.90 2.33 -3.43
C HIS A 79 4.95 1.73 -2.40
N PHE A 80 5.30 1.75 -1.12
CA PHE A 80 4.49 1.22 -0.04
C PHE A 80 4.13 2.30 0.98
N PHE A 81 2.85 2.38 1.36
CA PHE A 81 2.41 3.26 2.43
C PHE A 81 1.51 2.54 3.42
N LEU A 82 1.87 2.66 4.70
CA LEU A 82 0.93 2.45 5.80
C LEU A 82 0.10 3.71 6.01
N VAL A 83 -1.21 3.56 5.99
CA VAL A 83 -2.17 4.66 6.09
C VAL A 83 -2.95 4.52 7.39
N HIS A 84 -3.07 5.61 8.14
CA HIS A 84 -3.91 5.72 9.33
C HIS A 84 -4.52 7.13 9.38
N ASN A 85 -5.49 7.35 10.26
CA ASN A 85 -6.21 8.63 10.36
C ASN A 85 -5.28 9.85 10.48
N GLY A 86 -4.13 9.70 11.14
CA GLY A 86 -3.16 10.76 11.36
C GLY A 86 -2.25 11.12 10.18
N ASN A 87 -2.17 10.29 9.12
CA ASN A 87 -1.23 10.52 8.01
C ASN A 87 -1.87 10.53 6.61
N VAL A 88 -3.20 10.42 6.51
CA VAL A 88 -3.91 10.36 5.21
C VAL A 88 -3.50 11.52 4.29
N GLY A 89 -3.41 12.74 4.82
CA GLY A 89 -3.02 13.92 4.04
C GLY A 89 -1.60 13.85 3.49
N GLU A 90 -0.65 13.34 4.29
CA GLU A 90 0.74 13.16 3.87
C GLU A 90 0.86 12.12 2.75
N VAL A 91 0.18 10.98 2.91
CA VAL A 91 0.16 9.91 1.89
C VAL A 91 -0.44 10.42 0.58
N LEU A 92 -1.53 11.19 0.63
CA LEU A 92 -2.13 11.77 -0.57
C LEU A 92 -1.20 12.78 -1.27
N THR A 93 -0.43 13.56 -0.51
CA THR A 93 0.58 14.47 -1.09
C THR A 93 1.68 13.70 -1.79
N LYS A 94 2.25 12.68 -1.13
CA LYS A 94 3.27 11.80 -1.75
C LYS A 94 2.74 11.12 -3.01
N LEU A 95 1.52 10.59 -2.97
CA LEU A 95 0.86 9.98 -4.13
C LEU A 95 0.70 10.94 -5.32
N LYS A 96 0.47 12.24 -5.08
CA LYS A 96 0.36 13.24 -6.16
C LYS A 96 1.69 13.49 -6.88
N GLU A 97 2.81 13.31 -6.19
CA GLU A 97 4.15 13.57 -6.70
C GLU A 97 4.68 12.40 -7.57
N LEU A 98 4.12 11.19 -7.39
CA LEU A 98 4.41 9.99 -8.18
C LEU A 98 3.82 10.03 -9.60
#